data_AF-A0A7T1FAT8-F1
#
_entry.id   AF-A0A7T1FAT8-F1
#
_cell.length_a   1.000
_cell.length_b   1.000
_cell.length_c   1.000
_cell.angle_alpha   90.00
_cell.angle_beta   90.00
_cell.angle_gamma   90.00
#
_symmetry.space_group_name_H-M   'P 1'
#
loop_
_entity.id
_entity.type
_entity.pdbx_description
1 polymer ?
#
loop_
_entity_poly.entity_id
_entity_poly.type
_entity_poly.pdbx_seq_one_letter_code
_entity_poly.pdbx_strand_id
1 'polypeptide(L)'
;MRFIFGVIKNIIAVVAIIAIVFFALKYAPFLKEQEWNPLHENRPTFKDSPADPQMSNGKRYSLESNDLLNNVPPSQSKKVFDWIDKKEFMSVSGLERMGYNDKYIAGQRQDKFVIYKFGSDSMRVYTTEIEMEQDLAKLGQHITLKPRQSYE
;
A
#
# COMPACT_ATOMS: atom_id res chain seq x y z
N MET A 1 -40.34 39.66 16.60
CA MET A 1 -39.05 39.14 17.09
C MET A 1 -39.14 37.84 17.93
N ARG A 2 -40.28 37.12 18.02
CA ARG A 2 -40.36 35.88 18.83
C ARG A 2 -40.18 34.59 18.02
N PHE A 3 -40.51 34.63 16.72
CA PHE A 3 -40.37 33.51 15.79
C PHE A 3 -38.91 33.27 15.34
N ILE A 4 -38.14 34.33 15.10
CA ILE A 4 -36.73 34.22 14.64
C ILE A 4 -35.85 33.54 15.70
N PHE A 5 -36.04 33.89 16.98
CA PHE A 5 -35.29 33.25 18.07
C PHE A 5 -35.64 31.76 18.25
N GLY A 6 -36.88 31.36 17.94
CA GLY A 6 -37.28 29.95 17.95
C GLY A 6 -36.61 29.14 16.84
N VAL A 7 -36.52 29.70 15.62
CA VAL A 7 -35.83 29.08 14.48
C VAL A 7 -34.33 28.94 14.76
N ILE A 8 -33.69 29.98 15.32
CA ILE A 8 -32.27 29.94 15.69
C ILE A 8 -32.01 28.83 16.73
N LYS A 9 -32.87 28.68 17.74
CA LYS A 9 -32.73 27.64 18.76
C LYS A 9 -32.82 26.23 18.15
N ASN A 10 -33.71 26.01 17.19
CA ASN A 10 -33.82 24.73 16.49
C ASN A 10 -32.61 24.45 15.59
N ILE A 11 -32.07 25.47 14.90
CA ILE A 11 -30.84 25.33 14.10
C ILE A 11 -29.67 24.93 15.01
N ILE A 12 -29.50 25.60 16.15
CA ILE A 12 -28.44 25.28 17.12
C ILE A 12 -28.59 23.85 17.65
N ALA A 13 -29.81 23.39 17.93
CA ALA A 13 -30.06 22.02 18.37
C ALA A 13 -29.67 20.99 17.30
N VAL A 14 -29.98 21.24 16.03
CA VAL A 14 -29.60 20.35 14.92
C VAL A 14 -28.08 20.30 14.76
N VAL A 15 -27.41 21.46 14.80
CA VAL A 15 -25.94 21.53 14.73
C VAL A 15 -25.29 20.78 15.89
N ALA A 16 -25.85 20.88 17.10
CA ALA A 16 -25.35 20.15 18.27
C ALA A 16 -25.46 18.63 18.08
N ILE A 17 -26.57 18.13 17.54
CA ILE A 17 -26.75 16.70 17.24
C ILE A 17 -25.72 16.23 16.21
N ILE A 18 -25.53 16.99 15.13
CA ILE A 18 -24.53 16.68 14.09
C ILE A 18 -23.13 16.62 14.68
N ALA A 19 -22.78 17.58 15.56
CA ALA A 19 -21.49 17.60 16.23
C ALA A 19 -21.29 16.34 17.09
N ILE A 20 -22.28 15.94 17.89
CA ILE A 20 -22.21 14.73 18.71
C ILE A 20 -21.98 13.48 17.85
N VAL A 21 -22.72 13.35 16.73
CA VAL A 21 -22.55 12.24 15.80
C VAL A 21 -21.14 12.23 15.20
N PHE A 22 -20.62 13.39 14.80
CA PHE A 22 -19.27 13.52 14.28
C PHE A 22 -18.21 13.09 15.31
N PHE A 23 -18.33 13.55 16.56
CA PHE A 23 -17.41 13.14 17.64
C PHE A 23 -17.52 11.65 17.95
N ALA A 24 -18.72 11.07 17.94
CA ALA A 24 -18.91 9.63 18.13
C ALA A 24 -18.23 8.81 17.03
N LEU A 25 -18.44 9.18 15.76
CA LEU A 25 -17.78 8.52 14.63
C LEU A 25 -16.25 8.66 14.66
N LYS A 26 -15.71 9.77 15.18
CA LYS A 26 -14.27 10.01 15.21
C LYS A 26 -13.55 9.40 16.42
N TYR A 27 -14.17 9.40 17.60
CA TYR A 27 -13.48 9.09 18.87
C TYR A 27 -14.03 7.85 19.59
N ALA A 28 -15.25 7.39 19.30
CA ALA A 28 -15.78 6.20 19.96
C ALA A 28 -15.08 4.94 19.39
N PRO A 29 -14.41 4.12 20.23
CA PRO A 29 -13.59 3.01 19.74
C PRO A 29 -14.40 1.99 18.93
N PHE A 30 -15.64 1.71 19.34
CA PHE A 30 -16.52 0.74 18.66
C PHE A 30 -17.03 1.19 17.28
N LEU A 31 -17.09 2.51 17.01
CA LEU A 31 -17.51 3.07 15.70
C LEU A 31 -16.32 3.41 14.82
N LYS A 32 -15.24 3.88 15.44
CA LYS A 32 -14.01 4.28 14.74
C LYS A 32 -13.38 3.12 13.98
N GLU A 33 -13.53 1.90 14.47
CA GLU A 33 -12.94 0.68 13.91
C GLU A 33 -13.86 -0.05 12.90
N GLN A 34 -15.05 0.49 12.61
CA GLN A 34 -15.99 -0.11 11.66
C GLN A 34 -15.67 0.31 10.22
N GLU A 35 -15.62 -0.66 9.30
CA GLU A 35 -15.25 -0.42 7.89
C GLU A 35 -16.22 0.51 7.13
N TRP A 36 -17.49 0.57 7.55
CA TRP A 36 -18.49 1.46 6.94
C TRP A 36 -18.37 2.92 7.39
N ASN A 37 -17.59 3.22 8.43
CA ASN A 37 -17.51 4.56 9.00
C ASN A 37 -16.79 5.53 8.04
N PRO A 38 -17.41 6.62 7.59
CA PRO A 38 -16.81 7.56 6.64
C PRO A 38 -15.59 8.31 7.20
N LEU A 39 -15.42 8.33 8.53
CA LEU A 39 -14.28 8.93 9.23
C LEU A 39 -13.24 7.87 9.66
N HIS A 40 -13.34 6.64 9.16
CA HIS A 40 -12.39 5.57 9.46
C HIS A 40 -10.98 5.98 9.00
N GLU A 41 -10.07 6.19 9.95
CA GLU A 41 -8.66 6.35 9.67
C GLU A 41 -8.08 4.95 9.45
N ASN A 42 -7.66 4.63 8.22
CA ASN A 42 -6.94 3.39 7.89
C ASN A 42 -5.59 3.35 8.62
N ARG A 43 -5.61 3.03 9.91
CA ARG A 43 -4.41 2.75 10.68
C ARG A 43 -4.09 1.28 10.47
N PRO A 44 -2.93 0.93 9.86
CA PRO A 44 -2.53 -0.45 9.77
C PRO A 44 -2.28 -0.98 11.17
N THR A 45 -3.18 -1.85 11.64
CA THR A 45 -3.00 -2.62 12.87
C THR A 45 -1.89 -3.63 12.61
N PHE A 46 -0.66 -3.32 13.03
CA PHE A 46 0.40 -4.32 13.14
C PHE A 46 0.00 -5.32 14.22
N LYS A 47 -0.55 -6.46 13.80
CA LYS A 47 -0.56 -7.68 14.61
C LYS A 47 0.61 -8.53 14.13
N ASP A 48 1.62 -8.63 14.98
CA ASP A 48 2.63 -9.68 14.89
C ASP A 48 1.92 -11.04 14.96
N SER A 49 1.85 -11.73 13.84
CA SER A 49 1.57 -13.17 13.79
C SER A 49 2.21 -13.74 12.53
N PRO A 50 3.00 -14.81 12.65
CA PRO A 50 3.53 -15.54 11.51
C PRO A 50 2.38 -16.39 10.95
N ALA A 51 1.58 -15.79 10.08
CA ALA A 51 0.53 -16.47 9.36
C ALA A 51 0.62 -16.08 7.90
N ASP A 52 0.69 -17.12 7.06
CA ASP A 52 0.37 -17.16 5.64
C ASP A 52 -0.30 -15.88 5.10
N PRO A 53 0.14 -15.29 3.97
CA PRO A 53 -0.43 -14.05 3.44
C PRO A 53 -1.85 -14.30 2.95
N GLN A 54 -2.79 -14.34 3.89
CA GLN A 54 -4.20 -14.46 3.64
C GLN A 54 -4.65 -13.11 3.09
N MET A 55 -4.95 -13.12 1.79
CA MET A 55 -5.46 -11.97 1.03
C MET A 55 -6.69 -11.39 1.72
N SER A 56 -6.49 -10.40 2.58
CA SER A 56 -7.56 -9.70 3.30
C SER A 56 -7.99 -8.46 2.53
N ASN A 57 -9.30 -8.25 2.43
CA ASN A 57 -9.96 -7.02 1.99
C ASN A 57 -9.98 -6.76 0.47
N GLY A 58 -10.24 -7.77 -0.36
CA GLY A 58 -10.41 -7.59 -1.81
C GLY A 58 -9.16 -7.07 -2.54
N LYS A 59 -8.04 -6.98 -1.82
CA LYS A 59 -6.72 -6.66 -2.37
C LYS A 59 -6.04 -7.98 -2.73
N ARG A 60 -5.64 -8.09 -3.99
CA ARG A 60 -4.97 -9.28 -4.56
C ARG A 60 -3.46 -9.33 -4.25
N TYR A 61 -3.03 -8.63 -3.20
CA TYR A 61 -1.62 -8.54 -2.81
C TYR A 61 -1.46 -8.42 -1.30
N SER A 62 -0.41 -9.01 -0.76
CA SER A 62 0.10 -8.72 0.57
C SER A 62 1.09 -7.55 0.52
N LEU A 63 1.11 -6.74 1.56
CA LEU A 63 2.13 -5.70 1.73
C LEU A 63 3.21 -6.27 2.65
N GLU A 64 4.43 -6.40 2.14
CA GLU A 64 5.58 -6.91 2.89
C GLU A 64 6.62 -5.80 3.05
N SER A 65 7.47 -5.90 4.08
CA SER A 65 8.59 -4.97 4.24
C SER A 65 9.53 -5.05 3.03
N ASN A 66 10.01 -3.90 2.55
CA ASN A 66 10.98 -3.87 1.46
C ASN A 66 12.29 -4.51 1.93
N ASP A 67 12.61 -5.68 1.37
CA ASP A 67 13.89 -6.35 1.59
C ASP A 67 14.86 -6.25 0.40
N LEU A 68 14.40 -5.70 -0.74
CA LEU A 68 15.17 -5.60 -1.98
C LEU A 68 16.28 -4.54 -1.90
N LEU A 69 15.99 -3.39 -1.28
CA LEU A 69 16.94 -2.30 -1.07
C LEU A 69 17.00 -1.92 0.41
N ASN A 70 17.27 -2.93 1.24
CA ASN A 70 17.48 -2.74 2.67
C ASN A 70 18.61 -1.74 2.94
N ASN A 71 18.39 -0.84 3.89
CA ASN A 71 19.36 0.17 4.34
C ASN A 71 19.75 1.24 3.29
N VAL A 72 19.03 1.33 2.18
CA VAL A 72 19.22 2.43 1.23
C VAL A 72 18.27 3.57 1.57
N PRO A 73 18.75 4.82 1.72
CA PRO A 73 17.87 5.96 1.93
C PRO A 73 16.79 6.04 0.82
N PRO A 74 15.51 6.23 1.18
CA PRO A 74 14.43 6.25 0.19
C PRO A 74 14.62 7.22 -0.97
N SER A 75 15.24 8.37 -0.71
CA SER A 75 15.55 9.39 -1.74
C SER A 75 16.67 8.98 -2.71
N GLN A 76 17.44 7.95 -2.37
CA GLN A 76 18.59 7.48 -3.14
C GLN A 76 18.38 6.09 -3.74
N SER A 77 17.29 5.39 -3.39
CA SER A 77 17.04 4.01 -3.80
C SER A 77 17.13 3.81 -5.32
N LYS A 78 16.60 4.73 -6.11
CA LYS A 78 16.68 4.68 -7.58
C LYS A 78 18.13 4.81 -8.07
N LYS A 79 18.86 5.79 -7.57
CA LYS A 79 20.25 6.04 -7.97
C LYS A 79 21.17 4.88 -7.61
N VAL A 80 20.98 4.34 -6.41
CA VAL A 80 21.72 3.16 -5.94
C VAL A 80 21.37 1.95 -6.81
N PHE A 81 20.09 1.69 -7.05
CA PHE A 81 19.67 0.62 -7.94
C PHE A 81 20.25 0.76 -9.34
N ASP A 82 20.29 1.97 -9.90
CA ASP A 82 20.87 2.24 -11.23
C ASP A 82 22.36 1.90 -11.29
N TRP A 83 23.10 2.21 -10.23
CA TRP A 83 24.53 1.94 -10.12
C TRP A 83 24.87 0.47 -9.88
N ILE A 84 23.98 -0.28 -9.21
CA ILE A 84 24.21 -1.70 -8.91
C ILE A 84 24.10 -2.56 -10.18
N ASP A 85 24.99 -3.53 -10.32
CA ASP A 85 24.90 -4.58 -11.33
C ASP A 85 23.58 -5.36 -11.17
N LYS A 86 22.77 -5.41 -12.24
CA LYS A 86 21.42 -5.98 -12.17
C LYS A 86 21.45 -7.49 -11.96
N LYS A 87 22.49 -8.17 -12.45
CA LYS A 87 22.67 -9.61 -12.31
C LYS A 87 23.03 -9.97 -10.86
N GLU A 88 23.94 -9.22 -10.26
CA GLU A 88 24.31 -9.34 -8.85
C GLU A 88 23.12 -8.99 -7.94
N PHE A 89 22.41 -7.91 -8.24
CA PHE A 89 21.19 -7.54 -7.52
C PHE A 89 20.17 -8.67 -7.50
N MET A 90 19.87 -9.27 -8.66
CA MET A 90 18.96 -10.40 -8.77
C MET A 90 19.45 -11.63 -8.00
N SER A 91 20.77 -11.85 -7.94
CA SER A 91 21.38 -12.92 -7.17
C SER A 91 21.15 -12.75 -5.66
N VAL A 92 21.45 -11.56 -5.14
CA VAL A 92 21.33 -11.26 -3.69
C VAL A 92 19.88 -11.16 -3.24
N SER A 93 19.02 -10.56 -4.06
CA SER A 93 17.60 -10.40 -3.75
C SER A 93 16.76 -11.66 -3.98
N GLY A 94 17.35 -12.74 -4.52
CA GLY A 94 16.62 -13.97 -4.86
C GLY A 94 15.61 -13.81 -5.99
N LEU A 95 15.73 -12.76 -6.81
CA LEU A 95 14.89 -12.58 -7.99
C LEU A 95 15.39 -13.48 -9.14
N GLU A 96 14.49 -14.31 -9.66
CA GLU A 96 14.76 -15.19 -10.81
C GLU A 96 14.49 -14.47 -12.13
N ARG A 97 13.38 -13.73 -12.17
CA ARG A 97 13.01 -12.81 -13.24
C ARG A 97 12.80 -11.43 -12.64
N MET A 98 13.24 -10.40 -13.35
CA MET A 98 13.11 -9.01 -12.94
C MET A 98 12.74 -8.16 -14.14
N GLY A 99 11.99 -7.10 -13.91
CA GLY A 99 11.86 -5.98 -14.81
C GLY A 99 11.86 -4.70 -13.98
N TYR A 100 12.26 -3.57 -14.57
CA TYR A 100 12.25 -2.31 -13.85
C TYR A 100 12.01 -1.15 -14.81
N ASN A 101 11.61 -0.02 -14.23
CA ASN A 101 11.52 1.25 -14.93
C ASN A 101 11.99 2.38 -13.99
N ASP A 102 11.61 3.62 -14.27
CA ASP A 102 12.05 4.76 -13.45
C ASP A 102 11.47 4.78 -12.04
N LYS A 103 10.35 4.09 -11.80
CA LYS A 103 9.55 4.19 -10.57
C LYS A 103 9.44 2.87 -9.81
N TYR A 104 9.51 1.75 -10.50
CA TYR A 104 9.24 0.44 -9.93
C TYR A 104 10.25 -0.62 -10.37
N ILE A 105 10.44 -1.61 -9.49
CA ILE A 105 10.99 -2.92 -9.79
C ILE A 105 9.83 -3.91 -9.71
N ALA A 106 9.66 -4.72 -10.72
CA ALA A 106 8.81 -5.90 -10.68
C ALA A 106 9.71 -7.15 -10.72
N GLY A 107 9.34 -8.21 -10.02
CA GLY A 107 10.17 -9.40 -9.97
C GLY A 107 9.41 -10.66 -9.63
N GLN A 108 9.98 -11.79 -9.99
CA GLN A 108 9.57 -13.11 -9.55
C GLN A 108 10.59 -13.62 -8.54
N ARG A 109 10.12 -14.01 -7.36
CA ARG A 109 10.89 -14.65 -6.30
C ARG A 109 10.20 -15.96 -5.96
N GLN A 110 10.84 -17.08 -6.29
CA GLN A 110 10.26 -18.42 -6.09
C GLN A 110 8.88 -18.53 -6.79
N ASP A 111 7.84 -18.86 -6.04
CA ASP A 111 6.45 -18.99 -6.45
C ASP A 111 5.65 -17.68 -6.38
N LYS A 112 6.28 -16.58 -5.95
CA LYS A 112 5.63 -15.29 -5.74
C LYS A 112 6.15 -14.23 -6.70
N PHE A 113 5.32 -13.20 -6.89
CA PHE A 113 5.63 -12.02 -7.68
C PHE A 113 5.64 -10.80 -6.80
N VAL A 114 6.49 -9.83 -7.10
CA VAL A 114 6.68 -8.63 -6.27
C VAL A 114 6.67 -7.37 -7.12
N ILE A 115 6.11 -6.29 -6.57
CA ILE A 115 6.26 -4.93 -7.07
C ILE A 115 6.80 -4.06 -5.94
N TYR A 116 7.95 -3.46 -6.20
CA TYR A 116 8.57 -2.49 -5.33
C TYR A 116 8.61 -1.12 -5.98
N LYS A 117 8.19 -0.09 -5.24
CA LYS A 117 8.33 1.31 -5.66
C LYS A 117 9.59 1.88 -5.05
N PHE A 118 10.46 2.49 -5.86
CA PHE A 118 11.66 3.15 -5.36
C PHE A 118 11.31 4.15 -4.25
N GLY A 119 11.95 3.99 -3.09
CA GLY A 119 11.79 4.85 -1.94
C GLY A 119 10.57 4.52 -1.08
N SER A 120 9.94 3.37 -1.31
CA SER A 120 8.94 2.84 -0.38
C SER A 120 9.62 1.95 0.67
N ASP A 121 9.06 1.96 1.88
CA ASP A 121 9.45 1.05 2.96
C ASP A 121 8.80 -0.35 2.82
N SER A 122 7.93 -0.50 1.81
CA SER A 122 7.15 -1.71 1.58
C SER A 122 7.17 -2.14 0.11
N MET A 123 6.95 -3.42 -0.12
CA MET A 123 6.70 -4.02 -1.42
C MET A 123 5.34 -4.71 -1.45
N ARG A 124 4.74 -4.80 -2.63
CA ARG A 124 3.52 -5.57 -2.85
C ARG A 124 3.92 -6.96 -3.32
N VAL A 125 3.34 -7.99 -2.74
CA VAL A 125 3.61 -9.39 -3.06
C VAL A 125 2.33 -10.05 -3.52
N TYR A 126 2.41 -10.80 -4.61
CA TYR A 126 1.30 -11.42 -5.33
C TYR A 126 1.56 -12.92 -5.45
N THR A 127 0.49 -13.70 -5.46
CA THR A 127 0.57 -15.15 -5.67
C THR A 127 0.72 -15.50 -7.14
N THR A 128 0.23 -14.65 -8.06
CA THR A 128 0.26 -14.94 -9.50
C THR A 128 0.80 -13.78 -10.33
N GLU A 129 1.42 -14.09 -11.48
CA GLU A 129 1.95 -13.08 -12.42
C GLU A 129 0.81 -12.21 -12.96
N ILE A 130 -0.35 -12.81 -13.21
CA ILE A 130 -1.53 -12.11 -13.75
C ILE A 130 -2.01 -11.01 -12.80
N GLU A 131 -2.02 -11.26 -11.49
CA GLU A 131 -2.43 -10.26 -10.50
C GLU A 131 -1.45 -9.09 -10.43
N MET A 132 -0.16 -9.39 -10.49
CA MET A 132 0.92 -8.40 -10.55
C MET A 132 0.77 -7.55 -11.81
N GLU A 133 0.60 -8.16 -12.99
CA GLU A 133 0.44 -7.46 -14.27
C GLU A 133 -0.81 -6.56 -14.30
N GLN A 134 -1.92 -7.04 -13.77
CA GLN A 134 -3.14 -6.24 -13.65
C GLN A 134 -2.93 -5.01 -12.76
N ASP A 135 -2.17 -5.15 -11.67
CA ASP A 135 -1.85 -4.02 -10.80
C ASP A 135 -0.87 -3.05 -11.45
N LEU A 136 0.15 -3.55 -12.18
CA LEU A 136 1.02 -2.70 -13.02
C LEU A 136 0.21 -1.91 -14.04
N ALA A 137 -0.74 -2.55 -14.72
CA ALA A 137 -1.62 -1.89 -15.69
C ALA A 137 -2.47 -0.79 -15.03
N LYS A 138 -3.02 -1.04 -13.84
CA LYS A 138 -3.75 -0.03 -13.04
C LYS A 138 -2.85 1.14 -12.61
N LEU A 139 -1.57 0.87 -12.35
CA LEU A 139 -0.56 1.89 -12.08
C LEU A 139 -0.07 2.62 -13.35
N GLY A 140 -0.60 2.26 -14.52
CA GLY A 140 -0.17 2.79 -15.82
C GLY A 140 1.28 2.44 -16.14
N GLN A 141 1.76 1.30 -15.65
CA GLN A 141 3.11 0.79 -15.87
C GLN A 141 3.05 -0.48 -16.70
N HIS A 142 4.02 -0.63 -17.60
CA HIS A 142 4.25 -1.88 -18.30
C HIS A 142 5.70 -2.30 -18.05
N ILE A 143 5.89 -3.42 -17.35
CA ILE A 143 7.20 -3.92 -16.97
C ILE A 143 7.24 -5.40 -17.32
N THR A 144 8.09 -5.77 -18.28
CA THR A 144 8.28 -7.16 -18.68
C THR A 144 9.35 -7.81 -17.81
N LEU A 145 9.02 -8.95 -17.21
CA LEU A 145 9.94 -9.74 -16.41
C LEU A 145 10.91 -10.55 -17.29
N LYS A 146 12.19 -10.20 -17.23
CA LYS A 146 13.27 -10.88 -17.94
C LYS A 146 14.10 -11.75 -16.98
N PRO A 147 14.61 -12.90 -17.44
CA PRO A 147 15.47 -13.74 -16.61
C PRO A 147 16.83 -13.07 -16.38
N ARG A 148 17.55 -13.52 -15.36
CA ARG A 148 18.85 -12.99 -14.97
C ARG A 148 19.86 -12.86 -16.13
N GLN A 149 19.84 -13.80 -17.08
CA GLN A 149 20.76 -13.81 -18.21
C GLN A 149 20.53 -12.66 -19.20
N SER A 150 19.39 -11.97 -19.12
CA SER A 150 19.09 -10.82 -19.98
C SER A 150 19.72 -9.50 -19.50
N TYR A 151 20.42 -9.54 -18.37
CA TYR A 151 21.11 -8.40 -17.79
C TYR A 151 22.62 -8.68 -17.85
N GLU A 152 23.30 -7.97 -18.76
CA GLU A 152 24.76 -7.99 -18.95
C GLU A 152 25.46 -6.88 -18.17
#